data_AF-A0A016U6A5-F1
#
_entry.id   AF-A0A016U6A5-F1
#
_cell.length_a   1.000
_cell.length_b   1.000
_cell.length_c   1.000
_cell.angle_alpha   90.00
_cell.angle_beta   90.00
_cell.angle_gamma   90.00
#
_symmetry.space_group_name_H-M   'P 1'
#
loop_
_entity.id
_entity.type
_entity.pdbx_description
1 polymer ?
#
loop_
_entity_poly.entity_id
_entity_poly.type
_entity_poly.pdbx_seq_one_letter_code
_entity_poly.pdbx_strand_id
1 'polypeptide(L)'
;MKQSQALHALILSTCHADGYTAPFKCNGSQIGDMLRLRVLNNYNINRELIIKGRRLDNVGTALPKPENMYKMIYDCNLEEKAKKVVENCPSIPQKTAANGLNFR
;
A
#
# COMPACT_ATOMS: atom_id res chain seq x y z
N MET A 1 -50.56 2.22 20.96
CA MET A 1 -49.58 2.45 19.88
C MET A 1 -48.49 3.38 20.39
N LYS A 2 -47.28 2.88 20.64
CA LYS A 2 -46.06 3.70 20.73
C LYS A 2 -44.97 2.92 20.01
N GLN A 3 -44.65 3.34 18.80
CA GLN A 3 -43.52 2.80 18.05
C GLN A 3 -42.24 3.34 18.69
N SER A 4 -41.37 2.43 19.14
CA SER A 4 -40.01 2.75 19.56
C SER A 4 -39.14 2.79 18.30
N GLN A 5 -38.64 3.96 17.93
CA GLN A 5 -37.76 4.12 16.78
C GLN A 5 -36.34 3.68 17.17
N ALA A 6 -35.84 2.64 16.50
CA ALA A 6 -34.45 2.22 16.60
C ALA A 6 -33.55 3.25 15.89
N LEU A 7 -32.71 3.93 16.67
CA LEU A 7 -31.68 4.86 16.19
C LEU A 7 -30.63 4.08 15.36
N HIS A 8 -30.80 4.04 14.05
CA HIS A 8 -29.77 3.54 13.13
C HIS A 8 -28.69 4.61 13.02
N ALA A 9 -27.63 4.48 13.82
CA ALA A 9 -26.39 5.21 13.56
C ALA A 9 -25.81 4.71 12.23
N LEU A 10 -25.89 5.52 11.18
CA LEU A 10 -25.07 5.31 9.99
C LEU A 10 -23.61 5.43 10.44
N ILE A 11 -22.94 4.29 10.62
CA ILE A 11 -21.49 4.26 10.76
C ILE A 11 -20.94 4.66 9.39
N LEU A 12 -20.71 5.95 9.19
CA LEU A 12 -19.84 6.42 8.11
C LEU A 12 -18.54 5.64 8.29
N SER A 13 -18.18 4.84 7.30
CA SER A 13 -16.86 4.22 7.23
C SER A 13 -15.84 5.35 7.26
N THR A 14 -15.31 5.64 8.45
CA THR A 14 -14.28 6.64 8.61
C THR A 14 -13.10 6.15 7.77
N CYS A 15 -12.68 6.96 6.81
CA CYS A 15 -11.45 6.73 6.07
C CYS A 15 -10.30 6.75 7.09
N HIS A 16 -9.95 5.58 7.59
CA HIS A 16 -8.86 5.41 8.52
C HIS A 16 -7.55 5.63 7.74
N ALA A 17 -6.85 6.72 8.04
CA ALA A 17 -5.51 7.00 7.52
C ALA A 17 -4.43 6.09 8.17
N ASP A 18 -4.79 4.87 8.52
CA ASP A 18 -4.00 3.92 9.31
C ASP A 18 -2.90 3.23 8.48
N GLY A 19 -2.81 3.55 7.18
CA GLY A 19 -1.85 2.91 6.28
C GLY A 19 -0.45 3.52 6.25
N TYR A 20 -0.14 4.57 7.02
CA TYR A 20 1.19 5.21 6.98
C TYR A 20 2.22 4.60 7.94
N THR A 21 1.76 4.02 9.05
CA THR A 21 2.62 3.53 10.13
C THR A 21 2.03 2.28 10.76
N ALA A 22 2.87 1.44 11.35
CA ALA A 22 2.39 0.30 12.15
C ALA A 22 1.60 0.78 13.39
N PRO A 23 0.65 -0.03 13.90
CA PRO A 23 0.22 -1.31 13.35
C PRO A 23 -0.73 -1.14 12.15
N PHE A 24 -0.52 -1.92 11.09
CA PHE A 24 -1.32 -1.81 9.85
C PHE A 24 -2.64 -2.58 9.92
N LYS A 25 -2.82 -3.44 10.94
CA LYS A 25 -4.06 -4.18 11.23
C LYS A 25 -4.52 -5.08 10.06
N CYS A 26 -3.60 -5.62 9.27
CA CYS A 26 -3.93 -6.59 8.23
C CYS A 26 -4.18 -7.98 8.84
N ASN A 27 -5.27 -8.64 8.41
CA ASN A 27 -5.65 -9.98 8.86
C ASN A 27 -4.97 -11.09 8.05
N GLY A 28 -4.66 -12.24 8.68
CA GLY A 28 -4.36 -13.50 7.98
C GLY A 28 -3.06 -13.54 7.18
N SER A 29 -2.07 -12.73 7.56
CA SER A 29 -0.85 -12.55 6.78
C SER A 29 0.33 -13.40 7.24
N GLN A 30 1.16 -13.78 6.27
CA GLN A 30 2.47 -14.42 6.49
C GLN A 30 3.57 -13.43 6.90
N ILE A 31 3.30 -12.12 6.86
CA ILE A 31 4.26 -11.05 7.17
C ILE A 31 3.79 -10.19 8.34
N GLY A 32 4.74 -9.75 9.16
CA GLY A 32 4.49 -8.85 10.30
C GLY A 32 4.61 -7.36 9.93
N ASP A 33 4.14 -6.49 10.83
CA ASP A 33 4.11 -5.04 10.62
C ASP A 33 5.48 -4.40 10.37
N MET A 34 6.56 -4.98 10.92
CA MET A 34 7.92 -4.52 10.62
C MET A 34 8.23 -4.62 9.12
N LEU A 35 7.83 -5.73 8.48
CA LEU A 35 8.07 -5.93 7.05
C LEU A 35 7.17 -5.03 6.20
N ARG A 36 5.91 -4.85 6.59
CA ARG A 36 5.00 -3.88 5.96
C ARG A 36 5.58 -2.46 5.99
N LEU A 37 6.06 -2.04 7.16
CA LEU A 37 6.68 -0.72 7.35
C LEU A 37 7.94 -0.58 6.49
N ARG A 38 8.79 -1.61 6.43
CA ARG A 38 9.99 -1.60 5.60
C ARG A 38 9.66 -1.42 4.12
N VAL A 39 8.69 -2.18 3.60
CA VAL A 39 8.26 -2.08 2.20
C VAL A 39 7.69 -0.69 1.92
N LEU A 40 6.76 -0.21 2.76
CA LEU A 40 6.15 1.11 2.60
C LEU A 40 7.19 2.24 2.62
N ASN A 41 8.12 2.20 3.58
CA ASN A 41 9.18 3.19 3.71
C ASN A 41 10.13 3.16 2.51
N ASN A 42 10.47 1.98 1.98
CA ASN A 42 11.32 1.89 0.80
C ASN A 42 10.72 2.65 -0.39
N TYR A 43 9.43 2.45 -0.68
CA TYR A 43 8.76 3.18 -1.76
C TYR A 43 8.68 4.68 -1.46
N ASN A 44 8.24 5.07 -0.26
CA ASN A 44 8.07 6.47 0.10
C ASN A 44 9.38 7.26 0.16
N ILE A 45 10.48 6.66 0.63
CA ILE A 45 11.82 7.27 0.61
C ILE A 45 12.26 7.53 -0.83
N ASN A 46 12.09 6.56 -1.74
CA ASN A 46 12.45 6.77 -3.15
C ASN A 46 11.60 7.88 -3.79
N ARG A 47 10.28 7.90 -3.54
CA ARG A 47 9.38 8.96 -4.01
C ARG A 47 9.80 10.33 -3.50
N GLU A 48 10.17 10.43 -2.22
CA GLU A 48 10.68 11.65 -1.59
C GLU A 48 12.02 12.10 -2.21
N LEU A 49 12.95 11.17 -2.46
CA LEU A 49 14.22 11.48 -3.11
C LEU A 49 14.03 12.01 -4.52
N ILE A 50 13.06 11.51 -5.28
CA ILE A 50 12.70 12.03 -6.61
C ILE A 50 12.21 13.48 -6.50
N ILE A 51 11.27 13.77 -5.58
CA ILE A 51 10.74 15.13 -5.37
C ILE A 51 11.86 16.12 -5.00
N LYS A 52 12.85 15.66 -4.22
CA LYS A 52 14.02 16.45 -3.81
C LYS A 52 15.11 16.56 -4.88
N GLY A 53 14.96 15.91 -6.05
CA GLY A 53 15.98 15.87 -7.09
C GLY A 53 17.25 15.12 -6.69
N ARG A 54 17.14 14.17 -5.76
CA ARG A 54 18.28 13.40 -5.18
C ARG A 54 18.31 11.94 -5.63
N ARG A 55 17.29 11.47 -6.35
CA ARG A 55 17.30 10.14 -6.95
C ARG A 55 17.94 10.22 -8.33
N LEU A 56 19.06 9.52 -8.50
CA LEU A 56 19.80 9.48 -9.75
C LEU A 56 19.45 8.21 -10.55
N ASP A 57 19.54 8.31 -11.87
CA ASP A 57 19.54 7.16 -12.77
C ASP A 57 20.90 6.42 -12.76
N ASN A 58 21.06 5.46 -13.66
CA ASN A 58 22.28 4.66 -13.78
C ASN A 58 23.49 5.42 -14.35
N VAL A 59 23.30 6.62 -14.91
CA VAL A 59 24.38 7.46 -15.43
C VAL A 59 24.64 8.69 -14.54
N GLY A 60 23.97 8.78 -13.39
CA GLY A 60 24.17 9.84 -12.40
C GLY A 60 23.32 11.09 -12.63
N THR A 61 22.35 11.05 -13.54
CA THR A 61 21.44 12.17 -13.79
C THR A 61 20.25 12.12 -12.82
N ALA A 62 19.89 13.26 -12.22
CA ALA A 62 18.72 13.34 -11.35
C ALA A 62 17.43 13.08 -12.14
N LEU A 63 16.55 12.24 -11.59
CA LEU A 63 15.24 11.97 -12.17
C LEU A 63 14.40 13.26 -12.21
N PRO A 64 13.55 13.46 -13.24
CA PRO A 64 12.73 14.65 -13.37
C PRO A 64 11.77 14.80 -12.19
N LYS A 65 11.62 16.03 -11.69
CA LYS A 65 10.71 16.33 -10.59
C LYS A 65 9.25 16.20 -11.07
N PRO A 66 8.43 15.38 -10.40
CA PRO A 66 7.02 15.22 -10.75
C PRO A 66 6.19 16.42 -10.27
N GLU A 67 5.10 16.74 -10.97
CA GLU A 67 4.10 17.69 -10.50
C GLU A 67 3.34 17.14 -9.29
N ASN A 68 2.87 15.88 -9.40
CA ASN A 68 2.04 15.23 -8.38
C ASN A 68 2.62 13.86 -7.99
N MET A 69 3.25 13.78 -6.82
CA MET A 69 3.83 12.55 -6.28
C MET A 69 3.36 12.34 -4.84
N TYR A 70 2.25 11.61 -4.68
CA TYR A 70 1.61 11.39 -3.39
C TYR A 70 2.35 10.36 -2.53
N LYS A 71 2.32 10.52 -1.20
CA LYS A 71 2.82 9.51 -0.27
C LYS A 71 1.92 8.28 -0.32
N MET A 72 2.51 7.10 -0.45
CA MET A 72 1.78 5.84 -0.43
C MET A 72 1.33 5.49 0.98
N ILE A 73 0.18 4.83 1.07
CA ILE A 73 -0.31 4.10 2.23
C ILE A 73 -0.21 2.60 1.98
N TYR A 74 -0.12 1.83 3.06
CA TYR A 74 -0.23 0.39 3.03
C TYR A 74 -1.70 -0.03 2.90
N ASP A 75 -1.98 -0.99 2.04
CA ASP A 75 -3.33 -1.51 1.80
C ASP A 75 -3.34 -3.04 1.97
N CYS A 76 -4.05 -3.51 2.98
CA CYS A 76 -4.15 -4.94 3.31
C CYS A 76 -4.86 -5.76 2.22
N ASN A 77 -5.77 -5.17 1.44
CA ASN A 77 -6.41 -5.86 0.33
C ASN A 77 -5.44 -6.08 -0.83
N LEU A 78 -4.53 -5.12 -1.07
CA LEU A 78 -3.43 -5.30 -2.02
C LEU A 78 -2.42 -6.33 -1.52
N GLU A 79 -2.13 -6.37 -0.22
CA GLU A 79 -1.29 -7.42 0.39
C GLU A 79 -1.88 -8.82 0.17
N GLU A 80 -3.17 -9.02 0.44
CA GLU A 80 -3.83 -10.31 0.24
C GLU A 80 -3.82 -10.74 -1.24
N LYS A 81 -4.00 -9.79 -2.17
CA LYS A 81 -3.84 -10.06 -3.61
C LYS A 81 -2.40 -10.45 -3.94
N ALA A 82 -1.41 -9.74 -3.42
CA ALA A 82 -0.01 -10.05 -3.64
C ALA A 82 0.35 -11.44 -3.12
N LYS A 83 -0.13 -11.82 -1.92
CA LYS A 83 0.02 -13.15 -1.33
C LYS A 83 -0.50 -14.24 -2.28
N LYS A 84 -1.71 -14.09 -2.82
CA LYS A 84 -2.29 -15.05 -3.78
C LYS A 84 -1.47 -15.22 -5.05
N VAL A 85 -0.85 -14.14 -5.52
CA VAL A 85 -0.04 -14.18 -6.75
C VAL A 85 1.27 -14.96 -6.55
N VAL A 86 1.83 -14.97 -5.33
CA VAL A 86 3.06 -15.69 -5.00
C VAL A 86 2.80 -17.02 -4.27
N GLU A 87 1.54 -17.37 -4.03
CA GLU A 87 1.15 -18.59 -3.33
C GLU A 87 1.68 -19.83 -4.07
N ASN A 88 2.32 -20.74 -3.34
CA ASN A 88 3.01 -21.91 -3.86
C ASN A 88 4.22 -21.62 -4.79
N CYS A 89 4.74 -20.39 -4.79
CA CYS A 89 5.94 -19.99 -5.55
C CYS A 89 5.86 -20.37 -7.03
N PRO A 90 4.89 -19.84 -7.80
CA PRO A 90 4.72 -20.19 -9.20
C PRO A 90 5.92 -19.72 -10.03
N SER A 91 6.32 -20.53 -11.02
CA SER A 91 7.41 -20.17 -11.96
C SER A 91 7.07 -18.98 -12.85
N ILE A 92 5.77 -18.72 -13.07
CA ILE A 92 5.26 -17.57 -13.81
C ILE A 92 4.14 -16.93 -12.98
N PRO A 93 4.36 -15.72 -12.42
CA PRO A 93 3.31 -15.03 -11.69
C PRO A 93 2.16 -14.63 -12.62
N GLN A 94 0.92 -14.93 -12.23
CA GLN A 94 -0.25 -14.52 -12.99
C GLN A 94 -0.44 -13.00 -12.87
N LYS A 95 -0.13 -12.28 -13.96
CA LYS A 95 -0.37 -10.84 -14.04
C LYS A 95 -1.87 -10.61 -14.22
N THR A 96 -2.51 -9.98 -13.25
CA THR A 96 -3.86 -9.44 -13.42
C THR A 96 -3.74 -7.98 -13.87
N ALA A 97 -4.51 -7.56 -14.88
CA ALA A 97 -4.44 -6.19 -15.42
C ALA A 97 -4.97 -5.12 -14.45
N ALA A 98 -5.54 -5.51 -13.31
CA ALA A 98 -6.23 -4.59 -12.41
C ALA A 98 -5.30 -3.82 -11.45
N ASN A 99 -4.08 -4.31 -11.18
CA ASN A 99 -3.14 -3.66 -10.26
C ASN A 99 -1.69 -3.82 -10.79
N GLY A 100 -0.84 -2.83 -10.52
CA GLY A 100 0.59 -2.96 -10.80
C GLY A 100 1.24 -4.05 -9.94
N LEU A 101 2.11 -4.86 -10.54
CA LEU A 101 2.83 -5.96 -9.87
C LEU A 101 4.33 -5.81 -10.11
N ASN A 102 5.11 -5.91 -9.04
CA ASN A 102 6.57 -5.94 -9.08
C ASN A 102 7.06 -7.27 -8.51
N PHE A 103 7.94 -7.95 -9.26
CA PHE A 103 8.71 -9.10 -8.81
C PHE A 103 10.19 -8.73 -8.90
N ARG A 104 11.03 -9.41 -8.12
CA ARG A 104 12.49 -9.30 -8.26
C ARG A 104 12.99 -10.26 -9.32
#